data_AF-A0A7S3I7C8-F1
#
_entry.id   AF-A0A7S3I7C8-F1
#
_cell.length_a   1.000
_cell.length_b   1.000
_cell.length_c   1.000
_cell.angle_alpha   90.00
_cell.angle_beta   90.00
_cell.angle_gamma   90.00
#
_symmetry.space_group_name_H-M   'P 1'
#
loop_
_entity.id
_entity.type
_entity.pdbx_description
1 polymer ?
#
loop_
_entity_poly.entity_id
_entity_poly.type
_entity_poly.pdbx_seq_one_letter_code
_entity_poly.pdbx_strand_id
1 'polypeptide(L)'
;PTAFIYCYGFAFGVGKGLMYSASLQAGWSHLQGRIGLVSGFIICGFGFGGFIFGILSNRLCNPDNVNVQVFLVEGREEQLFPREVAERVPHMLRTLDIIWTCLFVFGVCCISNYESPNPIQ
;
A
#
# COMPACT_ATOMS: atom_id res chain seq x y z
N PRO A 1 -18.35 -8.92 9.49
CA PRO A 1 -18.22 -8.05 8.30
C PRO A 1 -18.13 -6.54 8.65
N THR A 2 -18.98 -6.01 9.53
CA THR A 2 -19.01 -4.58 9.90
C THR A 2 -17.71 -4.09 10.56
N ALA A 3 -17.16 -4.84 11.51
CA ALA A 3 -15.89 -4.48 12.16
C ALA A 3 -14.73 -4.35 11.14
N PHE A 4 -14.62 -5.27 10.19
CA PHE A 4 -13.62 -5.19 9.12
C PHE A 4 -13.80 -3.94 8.26
N ILE A 5 -15.04 -3.61 7.89
CA ILE A 5 -15.34 -2.41 7.08
C ILE A 5 -14.91 -1.14 7.80
N TYR A 6 -15.25 -1.00 9.09
CA TYR A 6 -14.86 0.18 9.87
C TYR A 6 -13.36 0.26 10.09
N CYS A 7 -12.72 -0.84 10.51
CA CYS A 7 -11.27 -0.86 10.70
C CYS A 7 -10.54 -0.56 9.40
N TYR A 8 -10.93 -1.19 8.29
CA TYR A 8 -10.32 -0.96 6.99
C TYR A 8 -10.55 0.48 6.52
N GLY A 9 -11.79 0.97 6.54
CA GLY A 9 -12.10 2.33 6.08
C GLY A 9 -11.38 3.41 6.90
N PHE A 10 -11.39 3.29 8.22
CA PHE A 10 -10.74 4.26 9.11
C PHE A 10 -9.21 4.19 9.01
N ALA A 11 -8.62 2.99 9.11
CA ALA A 11 -7.17 2.82 9.04
C ALA A 11 -6.62 3.21 7.67
N PHE A 12 -7.32 2.84 6.59
CA PHE A 12 -6.93 3.19 5.23
C PHE A 12 -7.06 4.70 4.99
N GLY A 13 -8.14 5.34 5.44
CA GLY A 13 -8.33 6.78 5.29
C GLY A 13 -7.29 7.60 6.06
N VAL A 14 -7.24 7.41 7.39
CA VAL A 14 -6.36 8.19 8.28
C VAL A 14 -4.89 7.86 8.01
N GLY A 15 -4.55 6.57 7.95
CA GLY A 15 -3.17 6.13 7.76
C GLY A 15 -2.59 6.59 6.43
N LYS A 16 -3.32 6.38 5.32
CA LYS A 16 -2.85 6.80 3.98
C LYS A 16 -2.74 8.32 3.86
N GLY A 17 -3.70 9.06 4.42
CA GLY A 17 -3.70 10.52 4.38
C GLY A 17 -2.50 11.13 5.11
N LEU A 18 -2.25 10.71 6.35
CA LEU A 18 -1.17 11.26 7.17
C LEU A 18 0.22 10.87 6.61
N MET A 19 0.38 9.64 6.15
CA MET A 19 1.66 9.13 5.66
C MET A 19 2.13 9.83 4.38
N TYR A 20 1.19 10.21 3.51
CA TYR A 20 1.49 10.97 2.30
C TYR A 20 2.02 12.38 2.62
N SER A 21 1.38 13.10 3.54
CA SER A 21 1.82 14.44 3.94
C SER A 21 3.17 14.41 4.67
N ALA A 22 3.38 13.45 5.57
CA ALA A 22 4.62 13.33 6.33
C ALA A 22 5.84 13.07 5.43
N SER A 23 5.71 12.17 4.46
CA SER A 23 6.82 11.85 3.53
C SER A 23 7.17 13.02 2.60
N LEU A 24 6.17 13.76 2.11
CA LEU A 24 6.40 14.98 1.33
C LEU A 24 7.10 16.07 2.15
N GLN A 25 6.61 16.35 3.36
CA GLN A 25 7.20 17.37 4.22
C GLN A 25 8.66 17.05 4.57
N ALA A 26 8.96 15.79 4.89
CA ALA A 26 10.32 15.34 5.12
C ALA A 26 11.21 15.50 3.87
N GLY A 27 10.70 15.17 2.68
CA GLY A 27 11.44 15.37 1.43
C GLY A 27 11.70 16.85 1.11
N TRP A 28 10.71 17.71 1.33
CA TRP A 28 10.81 19.15 1.04
C TRP A 28 11.79 19.85 1.98
N SER A 29 11.86 19.45 3.26
CA SER A 29 12.80 20.05 4.21
C SER A 29 14.26 19.81 3.83
N HIS A 30 14.57 18.63 3.29
CA HIS A 30 15.94 18.25 2.92
C HIS A 30 16.38 18.79 1.54
N LEU A 31 15.46 19.02 0.60
CA LEU A 31 15.77 19.44 -0.78
C LEU A 31 14.93 20.66 -1.23
N GLN A 32 15.08 21.77 -0.52
CA GLN A 32 14.29 23.01 -0.71
C GLN A 32 14.37 23.62 -2.13
N GLY A 33 15.44 23.36 -2.88
CA GLY A 33 15.59 23.82 -4.28
C GLY A 33 15.01 22.88 -5.35
N ARG A 34 14.53 21.69 -4.98
CA ARG A 34 14.10 20.63 -5.91
C ARG A 34 12.78 19.98 -5.51
N ILE A 35 11.88 20.76 -4.90
CA ILE A 35 10.59 20.31 -4.35
C ILE A 35 9.78 19.51 -5.39
N GLY A 36 9.70 19.99 -6.63
CA GLY A 36 8.97 19.29 -7.70
C GLY A 36 9.55 17.91 -8.05
N LEU A 37 10.88 17.78 -8.09
CA LEU A 37 11.54 16.51 -8.35
C LEU A 37 11.32 15.52 -7.20
N VAL A 38 11.45 15.99 -5.96
CA VAL A 38 11.25 15.16 -4.76
C VAL A 38 9.81 14.66 -4.68
N SER A 39 8.83 15.54 -4.86
CA SER A 39 7.41 15.16 -4.93
C SER A 39 7.15 14.15 -6.04
N GLY A 40 7.73 14.36 -7.22
CA GLY A 40 7.61 13.45 -8.36
C GLY A 40 8.11 12.04 -8.04
N PHE A 41 9.28 11.91 -7.41
CA PHE A 41 9.81 10.61 -6.99
C PHE A 41 8.94 9.94 -5.92
N ILE A 42 8.47 10.68 -4.92
CA ILE A 42 7.60 10.14 -3.86
C ILE A 42 6.29 9.63 -4.47
N ILE A 43 5.62 10.44 -5.30
CA ILE A 43 4.35 10.07 -5.96
C ILE A 43 4.55 8.90 -6.94
N CYS A 44 5.67 8.88 -7.68
CA CYS A 44 6.05 7.77 -8.53
C CYS A 44 6.18 6.47 -7.72
N GLY A 45 6.83 6.52 -6.56
CA GLY A 45 6.93 5.38 -5.65
C GLY A 45 5.57 4.83 -5.21
N PHE A 46 4.58 5.70 -4.93
CA PHE A 46 3.21 5.27 -4.61
C PHE A 46 2.55 4.52 -5.78
N GLY A 47 2.67 5.03 -7.02
CA GLY A 47 2.10 4.38 -8.19
C GLY A 47 2.81 3.06 -8.54
N PHE A 48 4.15 3.09 -8.55
CA PHE A 48 4.99 1.94 -8.86
C PHE A 48 4.84 0.83 -7.82
N GLY A 49 4.70 1.18 -6.54
CA GLY A 49 4.39 0.24 -5.48
C GLY A 49 3.09 -0.51 -5.75
N GLY A 50 2.01 0.20 -6.14
CA GLY A 50 0.74 -0.43 -6.51
C GLY A 50 0.88 -1.45 -7.64
N PHE A 51 1.69 -1.14 -8.65
CA PHE A 51 1.98 -2.06 -9.76
C PHE A 51 2.73 -3.32 -9.29
N ILE A 52 3.83 -3.16 -8.55
CA ILE A 52 4.62 -4.30 -8.05
C ILE A 52 3.80 -5.18 -7.11
N PHE A 53 3.13 -4.57 -6.13
CA PHE A 53 2.36 -5.32 -5.14
C PHE A 53 1.09 -5.93 -5.74
N GLY A 54 0.55 -5.38 -6.82
CA GLY A 54 -0.53 -6.01 -7.58
C GLY A 54 -0.10 -7.30 -8.27
N ILE A 55 1.08 -7.32 -8.89
CA ILE A 55 1.64 -8.56 -9.49
C ILE A 55 1.97 -9.57 -8.40
N LEU A 56 2.58 -9.11 -7.30
CA LEU A 56 2.96 -9.97 -6.18
C LEU A 56 1.73 -10.59 -5.49
N SER A 57 0.69 -9.80 -5.23
CA SER A 57 -0.55 -10.29 -4.61
C SER A 57 -1.22 -11.34 -5.49
N ASN A 58 -1.31 -11.10 -6.80
CA ASN A 58 -1.86 -12.05 -7.75
C ASN A 58 -1.07 -13.37 -7.75
N ARG A 59 0.27 -13.32 -7.80
CA ARG A 59 1.08 -14.55 -7.73
C ARG A 59 0.95 -15.32 -6.41
N LEU A 60 0.71 -14.61 -5.30
CA LEU A 60 0.54 -15.24 -3.99
C LEU A 60 -0.84 -15.91 -3.83
N CYS A 61 -1.91 -15.30 -4.34
CA CYS A 61 -3.27 -15.86 -4.23
C CYS A 61 -3.61 -16.81 -5.39
N ASN A 62 -3.11 -16.55 -6.59
CA ASN A 62 -3.42 -17.28 -7.82
C ASN A 62 -2.15 -17.60 -8.64
N PRO A 63 -1.19 -18.38 -8.10
CA PRO A 63 0.02 -18.77 -8.81
C PRO A 63 -0.25 -19.54 -10.12
N ASP A 64 -1.34 -20.29 -10.15
CA ASP A 64 -1.76 -21.11 -11.29
C ASP A 64 -2.58 -20.31 -12.33
N ASN A 65 -2.81 -19.02 -12.07
CA ASN A 65 -3.58 -18.10 -12.91
C ASN A 65 -4.95 -18.67 -13.34
N VAL A 66 -5.65 -19.30 -12.39
CA VAL A 66 -6.97 -19.89 -12.60
C VAL A 66 -7.99 -18.79 -12.87
N ASN A 67 -8.84 -19.00 -13.89
CA ASN A 67 -9.90 -18.07 -14.24
C ASN A 67 -11.10 -18.18 -13.27
N VAL A 68 -11.90 -17.11 -13.24
CA VAL A 68 -13.19 -17.10 -12.55
C VAL A 68 -14.12 -18.18 -13.11
N GLN A 69 -14.86 -18.81 -12.21
CA GLN A 69 -15.88 -19.81 -12.52
C GLN A 69 -17.26 -19.26 -12.15
N VAL A 70 -18.31 -19.72 -12.82
CA VAL A 70 -19.69 -19.31 -12.55
C VAL A 70 -20.25 -20.20 -11.45
N PHE A 71 -20.65 -19.60 -10.33
CA PHE A 71 -21.31 -20.27 -9.23
C PHE A 71 -22.74 -19.75 -9.08
N LEU A 72 -23.66 -20.66 -8.74
CA LEU A 72 -25.03 -20.31 -8.38
C LEU A 72 -25.07 -19.99 -6.88
N VAL A 73 -25.03 -18.70 -6.54
CA VAL A 73 -25.11 -18.20 -5.17
C VAL A 73 -26.46 -17.51 -5.00
N GLU A 74 -27.30 -18.00 -4.10
CA GLU A 74 -28.63 -17.42 -3.82
C GLU A 74 -29.54 -17.24 -5.07
N GLY A 75 -29.42 -18.15 -6.04
CA GLY A 75 -30.21 -18.10 -7.29
C GLY A 75 -29.69 -17.11 -8.32
N ARG A 76 -28.51 -16.51 -8.11
CA ARG A 76 -27.80 -15.67 -9.08
C ARG A 76 -26.52 -16.34 -9.53
N GLU A 77 -26.21 -16.19 -10.81
CA GLU A 77 -24.92 -16.58 -11.37
C GLU A 77 -23.89 -15.50 -11.02
N GLU A 78 -22.92 -15.86 -10.18
CA GLU A 78 -21.81 -14.99 -9.81
C GLU A 78 -20.50 -15.55 -10.35
N GLN A 79 -19.66 -14.67 -10.91
CA GLN A 79 -18.31 -15.01 -11.35
C GLN A 79 -17.35 -14.86 -10.17
N LEU A 80 -16.95 -15.99 -9.58
CA LEU A 80 -16.06 -16.01 -8.42
C LEU A 80 -14.81 -16.83 -8.73
N PHE A 81 -13.72 -16.51 -8.04
CA PHE A 81 -12.54 -17.38 -8.07
C PHE A 81 -12.82 -18.68 -7.32
N PRO A 82 -12.24 -19.81 -7.75
CA PRO A 82 -12.41 -21.08 -7.07
C PRO A 82 -11.86 -21.02 -5.64
N ARG A 83 -12.36 -21.96 -4.81
CA ARG A 83 -12.05 -22.02 -3.38
C ARG A 83 -10.55 -22.03 -3.07
N GLU A 84 -9.74 -22.66 -3.91
CA GLU A 84 -8.28 -22.71 -3.79
C GLU A 84 -7.62 -21.33 -3.80
N VAL A 85 -8.10 -20.40 -4.63
CA VAL A 85 -7.60 -19.01 -4.67
C VAL A 85 -8.08 -18.26 -3.43
N ALA A 86 -9.34 -18.45 -3.03
CA ALA A 86 -9.92 -17.82 -1.85
C ALA A 86 -9.21 -18.24 -0.54
N GLU A 87 -8.83 -19.50 -0.41
CA GLU A 87 -8.09 -20.02 0.75
C GLU A 87 -6.66 -19.48 0.84
N ARG A 88 -6.06 -19.06 -0.28
CA ARG A 88 -4.74 -18.41 -0.32
C ARG A 88 -4.80 -16.91 0.05
N VAL A 89 -5.96 -16.26 -0.02
CA VAL A 89 -6.12 -14.82 0.28
C VAL A 89 -5.65 -14.43 1.69
N PRO A 90 -6.01 -15.14 2.78
CA PRO A 90 -5.52 -14.79 4.12
C PRO A 90 -3.99 -14.87 4.23
N HIS A 91 -3.38 -15.86 3.58
CA HIS A 91 -1.92 -16.01 3.56
C HIS A 91 -1.25 -14.89 2.75
N MET A 92 -1.80 -14.54 1.59
CA MET A 92 -1.37 -13.38 0.79
C MET A 92 -1.41 -12.10 1.62
N LEU A 93 -2.53 -11.80 2.29
CA LEU A 93 -2.67 -10.59 3.11
C LEU A 93 -1.63 -10.52 4.23
N ARG A 94 -1.41 -11.63 4.95
CA ARG A 94 -0.36 -11.70 6.00
C ARG A 94 1.04 -11.45 5.45
N THR A 95 1.34 -12.02 4.27
CA THR A 95 2.65 -11.86 3.64
C THR A 95 2.88 -10.40 3.24
N LEU A 96 1.89 -9.77 2.61
CA LEU A 96 1.95 -8.36 2.22
C LEU A 96 2.07 -7.44 3.43
N ASP A 97 1.31 -7.73 4.50
CA ASP A 97 1.34 -6.97 5.74
C ASP A 97 2.74 -6.99 6.40
N ILE A 98 3.39 -8.16 6.44
CA ILE A 98 4.77 -8.28 6.92
C ILE A 98 5.73 -7.47 6.07
N ILE A 99 5.64 -7.56 4.74
CA ILE A 99 6.52 -6.80 3.83
C ILE A 99 6.33 -5.29 4.04
N TRP A 100 5.08 -4.80 4.09
CA TRP A 100 4.80 -3.38 4.31
C TRP A 100 5.21 -2.91 5.70
N THR A 101 5.06 -3.74 6.73
CA THR A 101 5.54 -3.43 8.08
C THR A 101 7.06 -3.29 8.09
N CYS A 102 7.79 -4.20 7.44
CA CYS A 102 9.25 -4.12 7.31
C CYS A 102 9.68 -2.84 6.56
N LEU A 103 9.02 -2.51 5.45
CA LEU A 103 9.30 -1.29 4.68
C LEU A 103 9.00 -0.02 5.48
N PHE A 104 7.92 -0.02 6.25
CA PHE A 104 7.55 1.09 7.11
C PHE A 104 8.58 1.29 8.22
N VAL A 105 8.94 0.22 8.94
CA VAL A 105 9.97 0.26 9.99
C VAL A 105 11.30 0.74 9.42
N PHE A 106 11.71 0.21 8.26
CA PHE A 106 12.91 0.66 7.56
C PHE A 106 12.83 2.15 7.23
N GLY A 107 11.72 2.62 6.67
CA GLY A 107 11.49 4.03 6.36
C GLY A 107 11.59 4.92 7.61
N VAL A 108 10.96 4.53 8.71
CA VAL A 108 11.03 5.25 9.99
C VAL A 108 12.47 5.30 10.52
N CYS A 109 13.21 4.21 10.44
CA CYS A 109 14.63 4.19 10.84
C CYS A 109 15.52 5.07 9.96
N CYS A 110 15.16 5.29 8.70
CA CYS A 110 15.91 6.11 7.76
C CYS A 110 15.52 7.60 7.79
N ILE A 111 14.43 7.99 8.46
CA ILE A 111 14.05 9.40 8.58
C ILE A 111 15.03 10.10 9.54
N SER A 112 15.80 11.04 8.99
CA SER A 112 16.64 11.96 9.75
C SER A 112 15.95 13.31 9.96
N ASN A 113 16.19 13.93 11.11
CA ASN A 113 15.80 15.32 11.31
C ASN A 113 16.79 16.23 10.58
N TYR A 114 16.27 17.07 9.68
CA TYR A 114 17.05 18.13 9.04
C TYR A 114 16.73 19.46 9.71
N GLU A 115 17.67 20.01 10.45
CA GLU A 115 17.63 21.41 10.86
C GLU A 115 17.94 22.27 9.64
N SER A 116 16.95 23.03 9.17
CA SER A 116 17.21 24.06 8.16
C SER A 116 18.21 25.06 8.75
N PRO A 117 19.32 25.39 8.06
CA PRO A 117 20.13 26.53 8.44
C PRO A 117 19.21 27.74 8.51
N ASN A 118 19.19 28.45 9.64
CA ASN A 118 18.34 29.61 9.85
C ASN A 118 18.29 30.46 8.57
N PRO A 119 17.12 30.77 8.00
CA PRO A 119 17.05 31.83 7.00
C PRO A 119 17.62 33.07 7.70
N ILE A 120 18.73 33.57 7.14
CA ILE A 120 19.45 34.74 7.63
C ILE A 120 18.41 35.84 7.90
N GLN A 121 18.49 36.41 9.12
CA GLN A 121 17.71 37.57 9.57
C GLN A 121 17.79 38.74 8.59
#